data_AF-A0A291RI18-F1
#
_entry.id   AF-A0A291RI18-F1
#
_cell.length_a   1.000
_cell.length_b   1.000
_cell.length_c   1.000
_cell.angle_alpha   90.00
_cell.angle_beta   90.00
_cell.angle_gamma   90.00
#
_symmetry.space_group_name_H-M   'P 1'
#
loop_
_entity.id
_entity.type
_entity.pdbx_description
1 polymer ?
#
loop_
_entity_poly.entity_id
_entity_poly.type
_entity_poly.pdbx_seq_one_letter_code
_entity_poly.pdbx_strand_id
1 'polypeptide(L)'
;MIAIDIASTASPFAVALIGGAVASSRARRRHENPMDAWIRWCIAGIVYFSLWIVVWFWAAPETTADAVGFAHSPFQFEVAGANLATGVLGLIAFRRHEWRLPLTLGCAIFWWHAALGHIYQALAHHDHTYNNTYSPLTIDLLPAVLLLLLARQRANRATER
;
A
#
# COMPACT_ATOMS: atom_id res chain seq x y z
N MET A 1 -21.88 18.17 5.64
CA MET A 1 -21.60 16.74 5.36
C MET A 1 -20.24 16.43 5.95
N ILE A 2 -20.12 15.36 6.75
CA ILE A 2 -18.82 14.90 7.24
C ILE A 2 -18.09 14.36 6.01
N ALA A 3 -17.06 15.06 5.55
CA ALA A 3 -16.21 14.55 4.47
C ALA A 3 -15.64 13.22 4.95
N ILE A 4 -16.09 12.12 4.36
CA ILE A 4 -15.48 10.81 4.60
C ILE A 4 -14.08 10.92 4.03
N ASP A 5 -13.09 10.90 4.91
CA ASP A 5 -11.70 10.89 4.52
C ASP A 5 -11.35 9.46 4.10
N ILE A 6 -11.61 9.19 2.81
CA ILE A 6 -11.43 7.92 2.13
C ILE A 6 -10.01 7.36 2.37
N ALA A 7 -9.00 8.23 2.54
CA ALA A 7 -7.61 7.85 2.73
C ALA A 7 -7.26 7.59 4.22
N SER A 8 -7.82 8.36 5.17
CA SER A 8 -7.56 8.17 6.61
C SER A 8 -8.15 6.88 7.17
N THR A 9 -9.26 6.41 6.62
CA THR A 9 -9.96 5.22 7.14
C THR A 9 -9.31 3.91 6.74
N ALA A 10 -8.36 3.93 5.79
CA ALA A 10 -7.75 2.73 5.24
C ALA A 10 -6.22 2.72 5.34
N SER A 11 -5.67 3.00 6.51
CA SER A 11 -4.22 2.99 6.71
C SER A 11 -3.61 1.59 6.51
N PRO A 12 -2.82 1.33 5.45
CA PRO A 12 -2.14 0.06 5.28
C PRO A 12 -1.07 -0.15 6.35
N PHE A 13 -0.51 0.93 6.89
CA PHE A 13 0.46 0.87 7.99
C PHE A 13 -0.17 0.40 9.29
N ALA A 14 -1.40 0.79 9.61
CA ALA A 14 -2.08 0.28 10.81
C ALA A 14 -2.22 -1.25 10.75
N VAL A 15 -2.66 -1.79 9.60
CA VAL A 15 -2.75 -3.24 9.36
C VAL A 15 -1.37 -3.90 9.47
N ALA A 16 -0.36 -3.32 8.81
CA ALA A 16 0.99 -3.87 8.79
C ALA A 16 1.65 -3.86 10.18
N LEU A 17 1.52 -2.75 10.92
CA LEU A 17 2.16 -2.55 12.22
C LEU A 17 1.50 -3.39 13.31
N ILE A 18 0.17 -3.35 13.42
CA ILE A 18 -0.55 -4.09 14.45
C ILE A 18 -0.42 -5.59 14.19
N GLY A 19 -0.74 -6.03 12.97
CA GLY A 19 -0.65 -7.43 12.60
C GLY A 19 0.78 -7.97 12.67
N GLY A 20 1.74 -7.19 12.15
CA GLY A 20 3.16 -7.52 12.20
C GLY A 20 3.69 -7.62 13.63
N ALA A 21 3.31 -6.71 14.53
CA ALA A 21 3.70 -6.76 15.95
C ALA A 21 3.13 -8.00 16.66
N VAL A 22 1.83 -8.28 16.48
CA VAL A 22 1.17 -9.45 17.08
C VAL A 22 1.77 -10.74 16.55
N ALA A 23 1.89 -10.88 15.22
CA ALA A 23 2.38 -12.10 14.59
C ALA A 23 3.88 -12.31 14.81
N SER A 24 4.70 -11.26 14.79
CA SER A 24 6.13 -11.35 15.11
C SER A 24 6.36 -11.76 16.57
N SER A 25 5.52 -11.30 17.49
CA SER A 25 5.59 -11.71 18.89
C SER A 25 5.24 -13.18 19.08
N ARG A 26 4.26 -13.70 18.32
CA ARG A 26 3.93 -15.14 18.30
C ARG A 26 5.05 -15.97 17.68
N ALA A 27 5.62 -15.53 16.57
CA ALA A 27 6.74 -16.20 15.90
C ALA A 27 7.97 -16.30 16.83
N ARG A 28 8.33 -15.21 17.53
CA ARG A 28 9.41 -15.22 18.53
C ARG A 28 9.16 -16.23 19.65
N ARG A 29 7.93 -16.32 20.19
CA ARG A 29 7.58 -17.33 21.21
C ARG A 29 7.70 -18.77 20.70
N ARG A 30 7.54 -18.99 19.39
CA ARG A 30 7.68 -20.29 18.72
C ARG A 30 9.09 -20.55 18.20
N HIS A 31 10.07 -19.66 18.47
CA HIS A 31 11.42 -19.72 17.92
C HIS A 31 11.45 -19.73 16.37
N GLU A 32 10.45 -19.13 15.73
CA GLU A 32 10.37 -18.93 14.29
C GLU A 32 10.93 -17.56 13.88
N ASN A 33 11.34 -17.40 12.62
CA ASN A 33 11.83 -16.12 12.10
C ASN A 33 10.70 -15.06 12.03
N PRO A 34 10.75 -13.98 12.82
CA PRO A 34 9.68 -12.97 12.84
C PRO A 34 9.62 -12.09 11.59
N MET A 35 10.65 -12.10 10.73
CA MET A 35 10.69 -11.30 9.50
C MET A 35 9.57 -11.67 8.54
N ASP A 36 9.23 -12.96 8.46
CA ASP A 36 8.16 -13.44 7.58
C ASP A 36 6.78 -12.93 8.03
N ALA A 37 6.59 -12.75 9.34
CA ALA A 37 5.38 -12.14 9.87
C ALA A 37 5.27 -10.67 9.42
N TRP A 38 6.35 -9.89 9.54
CA TRP A 38 6.36 -8.49 9.08
C TRP A 38 6.07 -8.36 7.58
N ILE A 39 6.74 -9.15 6.75
CA ILE A 39 6.51 -9.14 5.30
C ILE A 39 5.05 -9.48 4.96
N ARG A 40 4.48 -10.53 5.57
CA ARG A 40 3.08 -10.94 5.34
C ARG A 40 2.09 -9.85 5.73
N TRP A 41 2.31 -9.15 6.84
CA TRP A 41 1.40 -8.10 7.28
C TRP A 41 1.57 -6.78 6.52
N CYS A 42 2.77 -6.47 6.00
CA CYS A 42 2.93 -5.41 5.01
C CYS A 42 2.14 -5.72 3.72
N ILE A 43 2.19 -6.97 3.23
CA ILE A 43 1.39 -7.41 2.07
C ILE A 43 -0.10 -7.33 2.38
N ALA A 44 -0.54 -7.74 3.57
CA ALA A 44 -1.94 -7.60 3.99
C ALA A 44 -2.38 -6.13 4.01
N GLY A 45 -1.51 -5.21 4.44
CA GLY A 45 -1.73 -3.78 4.36
C GLY A 45 -1.95 -3.30 2.92
N ILE A 46 -1.10 -3.73 1.98
CA ILE A 46 -1.25 -3.43 0.54
C ILE A 46 -2.60 -3.95 0.03
N VAL A 47 -2.94 -5.22 0.30
CA VAL A 47 -4.21 -5.82 -0.14
C VAL A 47 -5.39 -5.01 0.40
N TYR A 48 -5.39 -4.71 1.69
CA TYR A 48 -6.46 -3.96 2.34
C TYR A 48 -6.64 -2.58 1.70
N PHE A 49 -5.56 -1.81 1.60
CA PHE A 49 -5.62 -0.46 1.02
C PHE A 49 -6.05 -0.50 -0.45
N SER A 50 -5.47 -1.37 -1.26
CA SER A 50 -5.82 -1.46 -2.68
C SER A 50 -7.28 -1.86 -2.90
N LEU A 51 -7.80 -2.84 -2.15
CA LEU A 51 -9.22 -3.20 -2.26
C LEU A 51 -10.14 -2.11 -1.72
N TRP A 52 -9.71 -1.36 -0.70
CA TRP A 52 -10.45 -0.19 -0.23
C TRP A 52 -10.56 0.91 -1.30
N ILE A 53 -9.46 1.20 -1.99
CA ILE A 53 -9.45 2.14 -3.12
C ILE A 53 -10.39 1.67 -4.23
N VAL A 54 -10.36 0.38 -4.60
CA VAL A 54 -11.28 -0.20 -5.60
C VAL A 54 -12.74 0.06 -5.23
N VAL A 55 -13.11 -0.21 -3.98
CA VAL A 55 -14.50 -0.03 -3.51
C VAL A 55 -14.94 1.42 -3.69
N TRP A 56 -14.15 2.40 -3.24
CA TRP A 56 -14.55 3.81 -3.32
C TRP A 56 -14.55 4.36 -4.73
N PHE A 57 -13.50 4.10 -5.50
CA PHE A 57 -13.34 4.63 -6.85
C PHE A 57 -14.35 4.05 -7.83
N TRP A 58 -14.87 2.84 -7.60
CA TRP A 58 -15.96 2.27 -8.42
C TRP A 58 -17.36 2.53 -7.87
N ALA A 59 -17.58 2.44 -6.55
CA ALA A 59 -18.93 2.58 -5.99
C ALA A 59 -19.36 4.05 -5.82
N ALA A 60 -18.42 4.97 -5.63
CA ALA A 60 -18.68 6.39 -5.43
C ALA A 60 -17.61 7.27 -6.12
N PRO A 61 -17.50 7.20 -7.46
CA PRO A 61 -16.45 7.90 -8.21
C PRO A 61 -16.49 9.42 -8.03
N GLU A 62 -17.67 10.05 -8.05
CA GLU A 62 -17.77 11.51 -7.91
C GLU A 62 -17.42 11.98 -6.50
N THR A 63 -17.92 11.30 -5.46
CA THR A 63 -17.54 11.57 -4.07
C THR A 63 -16.04 11.41 -3.87
N THR A 64 -15.45 10.41 -4.52
CA THR A 64 -14.01 10.18 -4.49
C THR A 64 -13.25 11.30 -5.19
N ALA A 65 -13.69 11.71 -6.38
CA ALA A 65 -13.11 12.81 -7.14
C ALA A 65 -13.11 14.12 -6.34
N ASP A 66 -14.25 14.44 -5.72
CA ASP A 66 -14.38 15.59 -4.82
C ASP A 66 -13.43 15.49 -3.61
N ALA A 67 -13.34 14.30 -3.00
CA ALA A 67 -12.51 14.08 -1.83
C ALA A 67 -11.01 14.24 -2.12
N VAL A 68 -10.54 13.78 -3.28
CA VAL A 68 -9.13 13.91 -3.70
C VAL A 68 -8.85 15.20 -4.48
N GLY A 69 -9.87 16.02 -4.76
CA GLY A 69 -9.72 17.28 -5.50
C GLY A 69 -9.42 17.12 -6.99
N PHE A 70 -9.83 16.01 -7.61
CA PHE A 70 -9.66 15.78 -9.05
C PHE A 70 -10.94 16.04 -9.83
N ALA A 71 -10.78 16.31 -11.13
CA ALA A 71 -11.91 16.43 -12.05
C ALA A 71 -12.70 15.11 -12.15
N HIS A 72 -14.02 15.25 -12.26
CA HIS A 72 -14.96 14.15 -12.52
C HIS A 72 -14.66 13.58 -13.91
N SER A 73 -14.10 12.38 -13.98
CA SER A 73 -13.61 11.79 -15.24
C SER A 73 -13.49 10.26 -15.14
N PRO A 74 -13.23 9.54 -16.24
CA PRO A 74 -12.94 8.10 -16.18
C PRO A 74 -11.68 7.73 -15.39
N PHE A 75 -10.89 8.70 -14.93
CA PHE A 75 -9.68 8.49 -14.14
C PHE A 75 -9.92 7.60 -12.91
N GLN A 76 -11.05 7.78 -12.21
CA GLN A 76 -11.33 6.98 -11.03
C GLN A 76 -11.47 5.47 -11.39
N PHE A 77 -12.03 5.17 -12.55
CA PHE A 77 -12.16 3.78 -13.02
C PHE A 77 -10.80 3.14 -13.28
N GLU A 78 -9.87 3.88 -13.89
CA GLU A 78 -8.51 3.40 -14.17
C GLU A 78 -7.69 3.18 -12.89
N VAL A 79 -7.75 4.11 -11.93
CA VAL A 79 -7.07 3.98 -10.65
C VAL A 79 -7.60 2.79 -9.85
N ALA A 80 -8.91 2.54 -9.87
CA ALA A 80 -9.49 1.33 -9.31
C ALA A 80 -8.98 0.08 -10.02
N GLY A 81 -8.90 0.06 -11.35
CA GLY A 81 -8.33 -1.05 -12.10
C GLY A 81 -6.86 -1.36 -11.72
N ALA A 82 -6.03 -0.31 -11.60
CA ALA A 82 -4.64 -0.45 -11.15
C ALA A 82 -4.56 -1.02 -9.73
N ASN A 83 -5.41 -0.53 -8.81
CA ASN A 83 -5.45 -1.05 -7.45
C ASN A 83 -6.03 -2.46 -7.37
N LEU A 84 -6.97 -2.84 -8.23
CA LEU A 84 -7.44 -4.23 -8.31
C LEU A 84 -6.30 -5.17 -8.69
N ALA A 85 -5.47 -4.80 -9.67
CA ALA A 85 -4.30 -5.58 -10.04
C ALA A 85 -3.32 -5.74 -8.86
N THR A 86 -3.02 -4.64 -8.16
CA THR A 86 -2.19 -4.68 -6.94
C THR A 86 -2.78 -5.56 -5.85
N GLY A 87 -4.09 -5.45 -5.58
CA GLY A 87 -4.79 -6.24 -4.56
C GLY A 87 -4.77 -7.73 -4.88
N VAL A 88 -5.05 -8.12 -6.13
CA VAL A 88 -5.01 -9.52 -6.58
C VAL A 88 -3.60 -10.10 -6.49
N LEU A 89 -2.59 -9.38 -6.98
CA LEU A 89 -1.19 -9.79 -6.83
C LEU A 89 -0.79 -9.89 -5.35
N GLY A 90 -1.32 -9.00 -4.51
CA GLY A 90 -1.17 -9.02 -3.06
C GLY A 90 -1.69 -10.30 -2.43
N LEU A 91 -2.90 -10.74 -2.81
CA LEU A 91 -3.49 -12.00 -2.34
C LEU A 91 -2.66 -13.22 -2.76
N ILE A 92 -2.10 -13.19 -3.98
CA ILE A 92 -1.20 -14.25 -4.46
C ILE A 92 0.10 -14.26 -3.64
N ALA A 93 0.75 -13.10 -3.48
CA ALA A 93 2.00 -12.95 -2.72
C ALA A 93 1.86 -13.25 -1.23
N PHE A 94 0.64 -13.07 -0.67
CA PHE A 94 0.34 -13.44 0.70
C PHE A 94 0.50 -14.95 0.92
N ARG A 95 0.13 -15.77 -0.08
CA ARG A 95 0.26 -17.23 -0.05
C ARG A 95 1.55 -17.76 -0.65
N ARG A 96 2.08 -17.09 -1.68
CA ARG A 96 3.20 -17.57 -2.51
C ARG A 96 4.41 -16.66 -2.38
N HIS A 97 5.47 -17.15 -1.76
CA HIS A 97 6.65 -16.34 -1.41
C HIS A 97 7.39 -15.79 -2.64
N GLU A 98 7.37 -16.54 -3.74
CA GLU A 98 7.96 -16.18 -5.04
C GLU A 98 7.29 -14.95 -5.68
N TRP A 99 6.04 -14.64 -5.30
CA TRP A 99 5.30 -13.47 -5.79
C TRP A 99 5.54 -12.21 -4.96
N ARG A 100 6.23 -12.30 -3.81
CA ARG A 100 6.45 -11.14 -2.93
C ARG A 100 7.29 -10.06 -3.59
N LEU A 101 8.42 -10.43 -4.23
CA LEU A 101 9.23 -9.45 -4.95
C LEU A 101 8.50 -8.89 -6.19
N PRO A 102 7.88 -9.70 -7.07
CA PRO A 102 7.08 -9.18 -8.18
C PRO A 102 5.99 -8.19 -7.75
N LEU A 103 5.23 -8.50 -6.69
CA LEU A 103 4.27 -7.56 -6.11
C LEU A 103 4.96 -6.27 -5.68
N THR A 104 6.02 -6.37 -4.87
CA THR A 104 6.70 -5.19 -4.33
C THR A 104 7.25 -4.28 -5.43
N LEU A 105 7.80 -4.86 -6.51
CA LEU A 105 8.26 -4.08 -7.66
C LEU A 105 7.09 -3.44 -8.43
N GLY A 106 5.99 -4.17 -8.64
CA GLY A 106 4.78 -3.63 -9.26
C GLY A 106 4.20 -2.45 -8.46
N CYS A 107 4.10 -2.59 -7.13
CA CYS A 107 3.69 -1.49 -6.25
C CYS A 107 4.69 -0.33 -6.32
N ALA A 108 6.00 -0.57 -6.28
CA ALA A 108 6.99 0.49 -6.35
C ALA A 108 6.87 1.29 -7.65
N ILE A 109 6.70 0.62 -8.80
CA ILE A 109 6.53 1.29 -10.10
C ILE A 109 5.26 2.16 -10.09
N PHE A 110 4.12 1.59 -9.70
CA PHE A 110 2.85 2.32 -9.73
C PHE A 110 2.78 3.43 -8.67
N TRP A 111 3.09 3.11 -7.42
CA TRP A 111 2.92 4.03 -6.29
C TRP A 111 3.98 5.12 -6.31
N TRP A 112 5.23 4.86 -6.71
CA TRP A 112 6.20 5.95 -6.85
C TRP A 112 5.91 6.83 -8.07
N HIS A 113 5.32 6.29 -9.13
CA HIS A 113 4.79 7.13 -10.21
C HIS A 113 3.69 8.07 -9.69
N ALA A 114 2.75 7.55 -8.90
CA ALA A 114 1.73 8.37 -8.24
C ALA A 114 2.36 9.41 -7.29
N ALA A 115 3.35 9.03 -6.48
CA ALA A 115 4.09 9.92 -5.58
C ALA A 115 4.72 11.09 -6.33
N LEU A 116 5.33 10.85 -7.50
CA LEU A 116 5.85 11.92 -8.35
C LEU A 116 4.74 12.87 -8.81
N GLY A 117 3.56 12.35 -9.15
CA GLY A 117 2.37 13.14 -9.43
C GLY A 117 1.96 14.01 -8.23
N HIS A 118 1.88 13.44 -7.03
CA HIS A 118 1.54 14.17 -5.81
C HIS A 118 2.57 15.25 -5.46
N ILE A 119 3.87 14.96 -5.60
CA ILE A 119 4.95 15.95 -5.44
C ILE A 119 4.82 17.07 -6.47
N TYR A 120 4.57 16.73 -7.74
CA TYR A 120 4.37 17.72 -8.78
C TYR A 120 3.18 18.64 -8.48
N GLN A 121 2.03 18.09 -8.08
CA GLN A 121 0.86 18.87 -7.67
C GLN A 121 1.16 19.79 -6.48
N ALA A 122 1.88 19.28 -5.48
CA ALA A 122 2.30 20.07 -4.32
C ALA A 122 3.23 21.23 -4.70
N LEU A 123 4.17 21.03 -5.62
CA LEU A 123 5.15 22.04 -6.01
C LEU A 123 4.65 23.04 -7.05
N ALA A 124 3.94 22.55 -8.08
CA ALA A 124 3.51 23.35 -9.22
C ALA A 124 2.12 23.98 -9.03
N HIS A 125 1.25 23.34 -8.25
CA HIS A 125 -0.14 23.75 -8.07
C HIS A 125 -0.49 24.08 -6.61
N HIS A 126 0.49 24.03 -5.71
CA HIS A 126 0.32 24.29 -4.27
C HIS A 126 -0.76 23.41 -3.62
N ASP A 127 -0.98 22.21 -4.14
CA ASP A 127 -1.92 21.26 -3.55
C ASP A 127 -1.28 20.57 -2.34
N HIS A 128 -1.71 21.01 -1.17
CA HIS A 128 -1.30 20.49 0.12
C HIS A 128 -2.49 19.88 0.87
N THR A 129 -3.48 19.38 0.14
CA THR A 129 -4.63 18.71 0.75
C THR A 129 -4.23 17.35 1.32
N TYR A 130 -4.87 16.96 2.42
CA TYR A 130 -4.55 15.69 3.08
C TYR A 130 -4.84 14.47 2.20
N ASN A 131 -5.96 14.50 1.49
CA ASN A 131 -6.45 13.39 0.68
C ASN A 131 -5.67 13.19 -0.63
N ASN A 132 -5.05 14.26 -1.18
CA ASN A 132 -4.28 14.16 -2.41
C ASN A 132 -2.78 14.11 -2.16
N THR A 133 -2.25 14.85 -1.18
CA THR A 133 -0.81 15.01 -1.02
C THR A 133 -0.28 14.20 0.14
N TYR A 134 -0.70 14.50 1.38
CA TYR A 134 -0.03 13.95 2.56
C TYR A 134 -0.30 12.47 2.79
N SER A 135 -1.56 12.04 2.66
CA SER A 135 -1.93 10.64 2.89
C SER A 135 -1.35 9.72 1.81
N PRO A 136 -1.52 10.00 0.49
CA PRO A 136 -0.92 9.16 -0.55
C PRO A 136 0.61 9.07 -0.45
N LEU A 137 1.32 10.19 -0.27
CA LEU A 137 2.78 10.18 -0.13
C LEU A 137 3.28 9.32 1.03
N THR A 138 2.51 9.27 2.13
CA THR A 138 2.84 8.38 3.26
C THR A 138 2.70 6.92 2.84
N ILE A 139 1.61 6.58 2.15
CA ILE A 139 1.29 5.23 1.67
C ILE A 139 2.32 4.75 0.64
N ASP A 140 2.81 5.64 -0.21
CA ASP A 140 3.82 5.39 -1.24
C ASP A 140 5.19 4.96 -0.68
N LEU A 141 5.42 5.06 0.64
CA LEU A 141 6.60 4.55 1.32
C LEU A 141 6.57 3.04 1.56
N LEU A 142 5.39 2.41 1.55
CA LEU A 142 5.24 0.99 1.87
C LEU A 142 6.03 0.03 0.94
N PRO A 143 6.12 0.27 -0.38
CA PRO A 143 7.00 -0.52 -1.25
C PRO A 143 8.48 -0.46 -0.83
N ALA A 144 8.98 0.70 -0.38
CA ALA A 144 10.35 0.83 0.10
C ALA A 144 10.59 -0.01 1.37
N VAL A 145 9.64 0.01 2.31
CA VAL A 145 9.69 -0.83 3.51
C VAL A 145 9.74 -2.31 3.13
N LEU A 146 8.89 -2.76 2.19
CA LEU A 146 8.89 -4.15 1.73
C LEU A 146 10.20 -4.53 1.03
N LEU A 147 10.77 -3.68 0.17
CA LEU A 147 12.06 -3.93 -0.46
C LEU A 147 13.16 -4.12 0.58
N LEU A 148 13.20 -3.28 1.62
CA LEU A 148 14.17 -3.40 2.72
C LEU A 148 13.98 -4.70 3.50
N LEU A 149 12.75 -5.09 3.83
CA LEU A 149 12.46 -6.34 4.54
C LEU A 149 12.85 -7.57 3.69
N LEU A 150 12.55 -7.56 2.40
CA LEU A 150 12.91 -8.64 1.47
C LEU A 150 14.43 -8.74 1.28
N ALA A 151 15.12 -7.60 1.15
CA ALA A 151 16.57 -7.56 1.08
C ALA A 151 17.23 -8.12 2.35
N ARG A 152 16.74 -7.71 3.53
CA ARG A 152 17.20 -8.27 4.82
C ARG A 152 16.91 -9.77 4.94
N GLN A 153 15.73 -10.22 4.52
CA GLN A 153 15.40 -11.66 4.53
C GLN A 153 16.36 -12.46 3.64
N ARG A 154 16.75 -11.93 2.48
CA ARG A 154 17.73 -12.56 1.58
C ARG A 154 19.13 -12.60 2.20
N ALA A 155 19.58 -11.51 2.79
CA ALA A 155 20.89 -11.43 3.43
C ALA A 155 21.02 -12.47 4.56
N ASN A 156 20.03 -12.58 5.44
CA ASN A 156 20.04 -13.55 6.55
C ASN A 156 20.14 -15.00 6.05
N ARG A 157 19.40 -15.35 4.98
CA ARG A 157 19.45 -16.69 4.38
C ARG A 157 20.79 -17.01 3.72
N ALA A 158 21.55 -15.99 3.31
CA ALA A 158 22.88 -16.19 2.74
C ALA A 158 23.94 -16.45 3.82
N THR A 159 23.78 -15.86 5.01
CA THR A 159 24.67 -16.10 6.17
C THR A 159 24.42 -17.46 6.85
N GLU A 160 23.22 -18.02 6.70
CA GLU A 160 22.86 -19.35 7.24
C GLU A 160 23.32 -20.53 6.36
N ARG A 161 23.89 -20.26 5.17
CA ARG A 161 24.43 -21.27 4.25
C ARG A 161 25.94 -21.41 4.39
#